data_AF-A0A8H4TCK7-F1
#
_entry.id   AF-A0A8H4TCK7-F1
#
_cell.length_a   1.000
_cell.length_b   1.000
_cell.length_c   1.000
_cell.angle_alpha   90.00
_cell.angle_beta   90.00
_cell.angle_gamma   90.00
#
_symmetry.space_group_name_H-M   'P 1'
#
loop_
_entity.id
_entity.type
_entity.pdbx_description
1 polymer ?
#
loop_
_entity_poly.entity_id
_entity_poly.type
_entity_poly.pdbx_seq_one_letter_code
_entity_poly.pdbx_strand_id
1 'polypeptide(L)'
;MDSGLYPHRGFMLDTGRKFFPVQSILDLLTVLQQYNFNVFHWHIYDAESFPMHWPEDRGLTNASIKHSHTSEYYAPRDIQSVVSHAQRLGILVYPETDMPGHSDIWGLWKRGLVVGRPDLKQPMAQLDIRQHQTYDHVGSLVSTVDETFRSPLHHFGGDEVAYIWETEDDNKLFESFLHWLKTLCPNKSLILWDDPLTDEGKCIDLSKDWIIQTWHDGATQEVLDKGYRVIISESDAFYIGNADCDKISSFVFPDHQNILGFELVWFTSEGDDPNDFHQSWVMDPIKAASRIRRH
;
A
#
# COMPACT_ATOMS: atom_id res chain seq x y z
N MET A 1 -16.37 21.05 -10.92
CA MET A 1 -15.42 20.55 -9.90
C MET A 1 -15.27 21.65 -8.87
N ASP A 2 -15.42 21.32 -7.59
CA ASP A 2 -15.08 22.22 -6.50
C ASP A 2 -13.56 22.47 -6.57
N SER A 3 -13.14 23.68 -6.95
CA SER A 3 -11.74 24.01 -7.24
C SER A 3 -10.84 23.98 -6.00
N GLY A 4 -11.40 23.80 -4.81
CA GLY A 4 -10.68 23.68 -3.56
C GLY A 4 -10.37 22.24 -3.12
N LEU A 5 -10.69 21.20 -3.88
CA LEU A 5 -10.37 19.82 -3.50
C LEU A 5 -8.97 19.41 -3.97
N TYR A 6 -8.25 18.63 -3.16
CA TYR A 6 -7.02 17.97 -3.62
C TYR A 6 -7.33 16.96 -4.74
N PRO A 7 -6.49 16.82 -5.77
CA PRO A 7 -6.67 15.82 -6.82
C PRO A 7 -6.71 14.37 -6.31
N HIS A 8 -5.89 14.05 -5.30
CA HIS A 8 -5.79 12.73 -4.68
C HIS A 8 -6.50 12.72 -3.33
N ARG A 9 -7.62 12.01 -3.21
CA ARG A 9 -8.38 11.85 -1.96
C ARG A 9 -8.64 10.36 -1.78
N GLY A 10 -7.67 9.70 -1.17
CA GLY A 10 -7.60 8.25 -1.13
C GLY A 10 -8.01 7.63 0.19
N PHE A 11 -8.38 6.36 0.11
CA PHE A 11 -8.59 5.50 1.25
C PHE A 11 -7.85 4.20 0.99
N MET A 12 -6.92 3.84 1.85
CA MET A 12 -6.23 2.56 1.82
C MET A 12 -6.93 1.56 2.73
N LEU A 13 -7.17 0.35 2.23
CA LEU A 13 -7.67 -0.77 3.01
C LEU A 13 -6.68 -1.93 2.99
N ASP A 14 -6.22 -2.32 4.16
CA ASP A 14 -5.41 -3.53 4.38
C ASP A 14 -6.32 -4.75 4.42
N THR A 15 -6.18 -5.59 3.40
CA THR A 15 -6.82 -6.90 3.36
C THR A 15 -5.85 -8.07 3.52
N GLY A 16 -4.56 -7.77 3.70
CA GLY A 16 -3.49 -8.73 3.97
C GLY A 16 -3.49 -9.21 5.42
N ARG A 17 -3.80 -8.34 6.39
CA ARG A 17 -3.95 -8.73 7.81
C ARG A 17 -5.34 -9.21 8.16
N LYS A 18 -6.36 -8.76 7.43
CA LYS A 18 -7.76 -9.20 7.58
C LYS A 18 -8.46 -9.32 6.23
N PHE A 19 -8.97 -10.51 5.89
CA PHE A 19 -9.78 -10.64 4.68
C PHE A 19 -11.11 -9.89 4.76
N PHE A 20 -11.45 -9.11 3.72
CA PHE A 20 -12.74 -8.44 3.57
C PHE A 20 -13.51 -9.08 2.40
N PRO A 21 -14.75 -9.57 2.61
CA PRO A 21 -15.57 -10.04 1.49
C PRO A 21 -15.75 -8.95 0.43
N VAL A 22 -15.79 -9.35 -0.85
CA VAL A 22 -15.97 -8.44 -1.99
C VAL A 22 -17.12 -7.46 -1.75
N GLN A 23 -18.26 -7.95 -1.26
CA GLN A 23 -19.42 -7.11 -0.99
C GLN A 23 -19.13 -5.99 0.00
N SER A 24 -18.38 -6.26 1.08
CA SER A 24 -17.97 -5.25 2.07
C SER A 24 -17.10 -4.16 1.42
N ILE A 25 -16.20 -4.54 0.51
CA ILE A 25 -15.38 -3.58 -0.25
C ILE A 25 -16.26 -2.72 -1.17
N LEU A 26 -17.25 -3.30 -1.84
CA LEU A 26 -18.19 -2.54 -2.69
C LEU A 26 -19.02 -1.54 -1.87
N ASP A 27 -19.46 -1.95 -0.69
CA ASP A 27 -20.25 -1.10 0.22
C ASP A 27 -19.39 0.05 0.76
N LEU A 28 -18.15 -0.23 1.16
CA LEU A 28 -17.18 0.80 1.55
C LEU A 28 -16.93 1.80 0.41
N LEU A 29 -16.70 1.33 -0.83
CA LEU A 29 -16.52 2.22 -1.99
C LEU A 29 -17.73 3.14 -2.20
N THR A 30 -18.94 2.62 -2.00
CA THR A 30 -20.18 3.42 -2.08
C THR A 30 -20.18 4.52 -1.01
N VAL A 31 -19.75 4.22 0.21
CA VAL A 31 -19.59 5.23 1.28
C VAL A 31 -18.53 6.25 0.91
N LEU A 32 -17.34 5.82 0.47
CA LEU A 32 -16.25 6.70 0.07
C LEU A 32 -16.67 7.71 -1.00
N GLN A 33 -17.45 7.27 -1.99
CA GLN A 33 -18.00 8.13 -3.03
C GLN A 33 -18.90 9.24 -2.46
N GLN A 34 -19.73 8.94 -1.45
CA GLN A 34 -20.60 9.93 -0.79
C GLN A 34 -19.80 11.01 -0.05
N TYR A 35 -18.57 10.69 0.35
CA TYR A 35 -17.66 11.58 1.07
C TYR A 35 -16.55 12.16 0.17
N ASN A 36 -16.78 12.17 -1.14
CA ASN A 36 -15.91 12.77 -2.16
C ASN A 36 -14.53 12.12 -2.32
N PHE A 37 -14.29 10.92 -1.78
CA PHE A 37 -13.06 10.18 -2.10
C PHE A 37 -13.08 9.73 -3.56
N ASN A 38 -11.91 9.70 -4.19
CA ASN A 38 -11.76 9.34 -5.60
C ASN A 38 -10.63 8.34 -5.86
N VAL A 39 -9.98 7.86 -4.80
CA VAL A 39 -8.92 6.86 -4.88
C VAL A 39 -9.19 5.78 -3.83
N PHE A 40 -9.02 4.52 -4.22
CA PHE A 40 -9.01 3.36 -3.35
C PHE A 40 -7.67 2.64 -3.55
N HIS A 41 -6.83 2.73 -2.53
CA HIS A 41 -5.54 2.07 -2.47
C HIS A 41 -5.76 0.70 -1.84
N TRP A 42 -5.50 -0.36 -2.59
CA TRP A 42 -5.75 -1.72 -2.11
C TRP A 42 -4.44 -2.40 -1.69
N HIS A 43 -4.18 -2.37 -0.38
CA HIS A 43 -3.13 -3.16 0.26
C HIS A 43 -3.63 -4.61 0.40
N ILE A 44 -3.36 -5.41 -0.64
CA ILE A 44 -4.05 -6.69 -0.84
C ILE A 44 -3.40 -7.86 -0.10
N TYR A 45 -2.10 -7.79 0.17
CA TYR A 45 -1.34 -8.81 0.89
C TYR A 45 -0.32 -8.14 1.81
N ASP A 46 0.11 -8.86 2.84
CA ASP A 46 1.18 -8.46 3.76
C ASP A 46 1.97 -9.72 4.19
N ALA A 47 2.86 -9.60 5.16
CA ALA A 47 3.69 -10.67 5.68
C ALA A 47 2.87 -11.86 6.19
N GLU A 48 1.69 -11.62 6.74
CA GLU A 48 0.86 -12.65 7.37
C GLU A 48 -0.01 -13.43 6.38
N SER A 49 -0.33 -12.86 5.22
CA SER A 49 -1.17 -13.54 4.22
C SER A 49 -1.05 -12.97 2.80
N PHE A 50 -1.36 -13.83 1.82
CA PHE A 50 -1.46 -13.49 0.41
C PHE A 50 -2.85 -13.91 -0.13
N PRO A 51 -3.91 -13.13 0.12
CA PRO A 51 -5.29 -13.48 -0.21
C PRO A 51 -5.65 -13.05 -1.64
N MET A 52 -4.73 -13.18 -2.60
CA MET A 52 -4.97 -12.92 -4.01
C MET A 52 -4.62 -14.15 -4.83
N HIS A 53 -5.46 -14.51 -5.78
CA HIS A 53 -5.10 -15.55 -6.73
C HIS A 53 -4.09 -15.03 -7.75
N TRP A 54 -2.85 -15.52 -7.65
CA TRP A 54 -1.81 -15.30 -8.65
C TRP A 54 -1.59 -16.60 -9.43
N PRO A 55 -2.03 -16.71 -10.70
CA PRO A 55 -2.03 -17.99 -11.43
C PRO A 55 -0.65 -18.63 -11.59
N GLU A 56 0.40 -17.82 -11.73
CA GLU A 56 1.78 -18.27 -11.89
C GLU A 56 2.50 -18.50 -10.55
N ASP A 57 1.80 -18.31 -9.43
CA ASP A 57 2.37 -18.38 -8.09
C ASP A 57 2.89 -19.74 -7.69
N ARG A 58 2.62 -20.81 -8.46
CA ARG A 58 2.98 -22.21 -8.18
C ARG A 58 2.96 -22.56 -6.68
N GLY A 59 1.97 -22.07 -5.93
CA GLY A 59 1.73 -22.40 -4.52
C GLY A 59 1.73 -21.27 -3.47
N LEU A 60 1.97 -19.99 -3.77
CA LEU A 60 1.90 -18.93 -2.73
C LEU A 60 0.49 -18.78 -2.15
N THR A 61 -0.54 -18.70 -3.00
CA THR A 61 -1.96 -18.66 -2.59
C THR A 61 -2.28 -19.89 -1.73
N ASN A 62 -1.82 -21.07 -2.12
CA ASN A 62 -2.03 -22.30 -1.34
C ASN A 62 -1.31 -22.27 0.02
N ALA A 63 -0.11 -21.68 0.08
CA ALA A 63 0.59 -21.48 1.34
C ALA A 63 -0.17 -20.53 2.25
N SER A 64 -0.69 -19.42 1.70
CA SER A 64 -1.56 -18.48 2.42
C SER A 64 -2.81 -19.15 2.97
N ILE A 65 -3.57 -19.87 2.14
CA ILE A 65 -4.78 -20.61 2.55
C ILE A 65 -4.50 -21.58 3.71
N LYS A 66 -3.31 -22.18 3.71
CA LYS A 66 -2.94 -23.19 4.71
C LYS A 66 -2.42 -22.60 6.02
N HIS A 67 -1.73 -21.46 5.96
CA HIS A 67 -0.93 -20.95 7.07
C HIS A 67 -1.42 -19.63 7.65
N SER A 68 -2.12 -18.80 6.88
CA SER A 68 -2.62 -17.51 7.33
C SER A 68 -3.89 -17.62 8.18
N HIS A 69 -4.40 -16.48 8.62
CA HIS A 69 -5.64 -16.38 9.40
C HIS A 69 -6.91 -16.67 8.58
N THR A 70 -6.81 -16.78 7.25
CA THR A 70 -7.95 -16.99 6.34
C THR A 70 -7.65 -18.05 5.28
N SER A 71 -8.69 -18.77 4.85
CA SER A 71 -8.65 -19.64 3.66
C SER A 71 -9.22 -18.97 2.40
N GLU A 72 -9.72 -17.74 2.54
CA GLU A 72 -10.32 -16.97 1.45
C GLU A 72 -9.26 -16.22 0.64
N TYR A 73 -9.57 -15.95 -0.62
CA TYR A 73 -8.72 -15.16 -1.51
C TYR A 73 -9.57 -14.52 -2.61
N TYR A 74 -9.09 -13.40 -3.16
CA TYR A 74 -9.71 -12.72 -4.30
C TYR A 74 -9.30 -13.41 -5.60
N ALA A 75 -10.26 -13.98 -6.32
CA ALA A 75 -10.04 -14.42 -7.68
C ALA A 75 -9.97 -13.20 -8.63
N PRO A 76 -9.43 -13.33 -9.86
CA PRO A 76 -9.34 -12.20 -10.78
C PRO A 76 -10.69 -11.52 -11.05
N ARG A 77 -11.79 -12.30 -11.11
CA ARG A 77 -13.16 -11.77 -11.26
C ARG A 77 -13.62 -10.90 -10.09
N ASP A 78 -13.12 -11.17 -8.89
CA ASP A 78 -13.47 -10.45 -7.67
C ASP A 78 -12.83 -9.07 -7.71
N ILE A 79 -11.54 -9.01 -8.06
CA ILE A 79 -10.81 -7.76 -8.29
C ILE A 79 -11.47 -6.96 -9.43
N GLN A 80 -11.81 -7.61 -10.56
CA GLN A 80 -12.53 -6.93 -11.66
C GLN A 80 -13.88 -6.36 -11.22
N SER A 81 -14.58 -7.04 -10.30
CA SER A 81 -15.86 -6.56 -9.77
C SER A 81 -15.68 -5.30 -8.94
N VAL A 82 -14.64 -5.26 -8.08
CA VAL A 82 -14.26 -4.07 -7.30
C VAL A 82 -13.85 -2.92 -8.22
N VAL A 83 -12.91 -3.16 -9.14
CA VAL A 83 -12.42 -2.13 -10.10
C VAL A 83 -13.57 -1.56 -10.93
N SER A 84 -14.42 -2.43 -11.49
CA SER A 84 -15.56 -1.99 -12.30
C SER A 84 -16.58 -1.20 -11.49
N HIS A 85 -16.79 -1.56 -10.22
CA HIS A 85 -17.69 -0.83 -9.33
C HIS A 85 -17.14 0.53 -8.96
N ALA A 86 -15.87 0.60 -8.53
CA ALA A 86 -15.17 1.84 -8.23
C ALA A 86 -15.17 2.80 -9.43
N GLN A 87 -14.93 2.29 -10.66
CA GLN A 87 -15.00 3.10 -11.88
C GLN A 87 -16.37 3.77 -12.08
N ARG A 88 -17.48 3.07 -11.82
CA ARG A 88 -18.83 3.65 -11.91
C ARG A 88 -19.08 4.75 -10.88
N LEU A 89 -18.36 4.70 -9.76
CA LEU A 89 -18.39 5.70 -8.70
C LEU A 89 -17.39 6.85 -8.93
N GLY A 90 -16.56 6.78 -9.98
CA GLY A 90 -15.49 7.75 -10.22
C GLY A 90 -14.30 7.60 -9.27
N ILE A 91 -14.14 6.42 -8.67
CA ILE A 91 -13.02 6.05 -7.80
C ILE A 91 -11.99 5.27 -8.61
N LEU A 92 -10.75 5.74 -8.60
CA LEU A 92 -9.60 5.02 -9.13
C LEU A 92 -9.17 3.94 -8.13
N VAL A 93 -8.95 2.71 -8.58
CA VAL A 93 -8.36 1.65 -7.75
C VAL A 93 -6.92 1.45 -8.16
N TYR A 94 -5.98 1.34 -7.21
CA TYR A 94 -4.64 0.85 -7.49
C TYR A 94 -4.17 -0.16 -6.45
N PRO A 95 -3.34 -1.13 -6.86
CA PRO A 95 -2.82 -2.16 -5.97
C PRO A 95 -1.55 -1.72 -5.28
N GLU A 96 -1.32 -2.32 -4.12
CA GLU A 96 0.00 -2.43 -3.53
C GLU A 96 0.54 -3.84 -3.70
N THR A 97 1.78 -3.93 -4.21
CA THR A 97 2.59 -5.13 -4.09
C THR A 97 3.76 -4.80 -3.19
N ASP A 98 3.54 -4.90 -1.89
CA ASP A 98 4.55 -4.56 -0.89
C ASP A 98 5.77 -5.50 -0.97
N MET A 99 6.95 -4.89 -1.06
CA MET A 99 8.23 -5.57 -1.18
C MET A 99 9.41 -4.60 -0.97
N PRO A 100 10.60 -5.10 -0.60
CA PRO A 100 10.93 -6.49 -0.29
C PRO A 100 10.57 -6.88 1.14
N GLY A 101 10.15 -5.94 1.99
CA GLY A 101 9.58 -6.21 3.31
C GLY A 101 8.30 -7.04 3.24
N HIS A 102 7.63 -7.20 4.38
CA HIS A 102 6.27 -7.77 4.44
C HIS A 102 6.11 -9.11 3.70
N SER A 103 7.10 -10.00 3.83
CA SER A 103 7.24 -11.18 2.96
C SER A 103 7.35 -12.52 3.70
N ASP A 104 7.01 -12.58 4.99
CA ASP A 104 7.06 -13.82 5.78
C ASP A 104 6.27 -14.98 5.15
N ILE A 105 5.07 -14.73 4.61
CA ILE A 105 4.27 -15.75 3.93
C ILE A 105 4.97 -16.35 2.71
N TRP A 106 5.82 -15.58 2.02
CA TRP A 106 6.64 -16.08 0.90
C TRP A 106 7.64 -17.13 1.37
N GLY A 107 8.18 -16.97 2.58
CA GLY A 107 9.08 -17.93 3.21
C GLY A 107 8.42 -19.27 3.58
N LEU A 108 7.11 -19.25 3.86
CA LEU A 108 6.34 -20.48 4.10
C LEU A 108 5.98 -21.20 2.79
N TRP A 109 5.85 -20.47 1.69
CA TRP A 109 5.73 -21.05 0.35
C TRP A 109 7.08 -21.61 -0.14
N LYS A 110 8.11 -20.78 -0.15
CA LYS A 110 9.47 -21.09 -0.62
C LYS A 110 10.50 -20.41 0.25
N ARG A 111 11.06 -21.17 1.18
CA ARG A 111 12.07 -20.69 2.13
C ARG A 111 13.27 -19.97 1.50
N GLY A 112 13.70 -20.40 0.31
CA GLY A 112 14.84 -19.83 -0.41
C GLY A 112 14.59 -18.46 -1.06
N LEU A 113 13.36 -17.93 -1.03
CA LEU A 113 13.04 -16.60 -1.54
C LEU A 113 13.19 -15.50 -0.50
N VAL A 114 13.48 -15.81 0.76
CA VAL A 114 13.52 -14.82 1.84
C VAL A 114 14.78 -14.97 2.70
N VAL A 115 15.28 -13.84 3.20
CA VAL A 115 16.22 -13.75 4.33
C VAL A 115 15.45 -13.54 5.64
N GLY A 116 16.10 -13.71 6.78
CA GLY A 116 15.42 -13.75 8.08
C GLY A 116 14.67 -15.07 8.31
N ARG A 117 13.99 -15.20 9.45
CA ARG A 117 13.20 -16.39 9.81
C ARG A 117 11.72 -16.05 9.66
N PRO A 118 11.00 -16.67 8.71
CA PRO A 118 9.56 -16.45 8.55
C PRO A 118 8.77 -16.77 9.81
N ASP A 119 7.97 -15.83 10.28
CA ASP A 119 7.01 -15.98 11.38
C ASP A 119 5.82 -15.03 11.18
N LEU A 120 4.65 -15.57 10.84
CA LEU A 120 3.44 -14.76 10.62
C LEU A 120 2.92 -14.07 11.89
N LYS A 121 3.44 -14.40 13.08
CA LYS A 121 3.06 -13.73 14.33
C LYS A 121 4.02 -12.61 14.72
N GLN A 122 5.25 -12.68 14.22
CA GLN A 122 6.29 -11.69 14.45
C GLN A 122 7.07 -11.52 13.14
N PRO A 123 6.45 -10.89 12.14
CA PRO A 123 7.03 -10.80 10.82
C PRO A 123 8.37 -10.08 10.85
N MET A 124 9.42 -10.72 10.33
CA MET A 124 10.78 -10.18 10.28
C MET A 124 11.54 -10.67 9.04
N ALA A 125 10.86 -11.38 8.13
CA ALA A 125 11.48 -11.90 6.92
C ALA A 125 11.17 -10.99 5.73
N GLN A 126 12.15 -10.87 4.84
CA GLN A 126 12.05 -10.05 3.64
C GLN A 126 12.58 -10.83 2.43
N LEU A 127 12.11 -10.50 1.23
CA LEU A 127 12.57 -11.13 0.00
C LEU A 127 14.09 -11.05 -0.14
N ASP A 128 14.72 -12.15 -0.54
CA ASP A 128 16.13 -12.18 -0.86
C ASP A 128 16.36 -11.62 -2.27
N ILE A 129 16.50 -10.30 -2.37
CA ILE A 129 16.73 -9.57 -3.64
C ILE A 129 18.14 -9.74 -4.21
N ARG A 130 18.96 -10.64 -3.63
CA ARG A 130 20.24 -11.09 -4.23
C ARG A 130 20.00 -12.25 -5.21
N GLN A 131 18.87 -12.94 -5.10
CA GLN A 131 18.59 -14.13 -5.90
C GLN A 131 17.83 -13.78 -7.17
N HIS A 132 18.32 -14.22 -8.34
CA HIS A 132 17.59 -14.05 -9.61
C HIS A 132 16.16 -14.60 -9.57
N GLN A 133 15.93 -15.70 -8.83
CA GLN A 133 14.59 -16.28 -8.73
C GLN A 133 13.57 -15.31 -8.12
N THR A 134 14.00 -14.41 -7.23
CA THR A 134 13.15 -13.37 -6.66
C THR A 134 12.63 -12.43 -7.74
N TYR A 135 13.49 -12.02 -8.68
CA TYR A 135 13.14 -11.15 -9.80
C TYR A 135 12.14 -11.81 -10.76
N ASP A 136 12.30 -13.11 -11.02
CA ASP A 136 11.36 -13.87 -11.86
C ASP A 136 9.95 -13.89 -11.24
N HIS A 137 9.85 -14.16 -9.94
CA HIS A 137 8.56 -14.20 -9.23
C HIS A 137 7.94 -12.82 -9.10
N VAL A 138 8.73 -11.82 -8.70
CA VAL A 138 8.25 -10.43 -8.58
C VAL A 138 7.80 -9.90 -9.94
N GLY A 139 8.58 -10.12 -11.01
CA GLY A 139 8.20 -9.71 -12.36
C GLY A 139 6.88 -10.33 -12.82
N SER A 140 6.68 -11.62 -12.57
CA SER A 140 5.43 -12.32 -12.88
C SER A 140 4.25 -11.85 -12.04
N LEU A 141 4.46 -11.59 -10.74
CA LEU A 141 3.44 -11.06 -9.85
C LEU A 141 3.00 -9.66 -10.30
N VAL A 142 3.95 -8.75 -10.50
CA VAL A 142 3.69 -7.37 -10.94
C VAL A 142 2.98 -7.35 -12.28
N SER A 143 3.37 -8.20 -13.24
CA SER A 143 2.67 -8.35 -14.52
C SER A 143 1.22 -8.80 -14.33
N THR A 144 0.98 -9.77 -13.45
CA THR A 144 -0.38 -10.28 -13.16
C THR A 144 -1.24 -9.18 -12.52
N VAL A 145 -0.68 -8.46 -11.55
CA VAL A 145 -1.35 -7.38 -10.85
C VAL A 145 -1.67 -6.23 -11.81
N ASP A 146 -0.73 -5.84 -12.67
CA ASP A 146 -0.96 -4.80 -13.67
C ASP A 146 -2.10 -5.19 -14.63
N GLU A 147 -2.07 -6.40 -15.19
CA GLU A 147 -3.12 -6.88 -16.09
C GLU A 147 -4.51 -6.92 -15.43
N THR A 148 -4.54 -7.23 -14.13
CA THR A 148 -5.76 -7.35 -13.35
C THR A 148 -6.32 -5.98 -12.94
N PHE A 149 -5.48 -5.07 -12.43
CA PHE A 149 -5.96 -3.77 -11.97
C PHE A 149 -6.09 -2.74 -13.10
N ARG A 150 -5.20 -2.80 -14.11
CA ARG A 150 -5.08 -1.83 -15.21
C ARG A 150 -5.03 -0.38 -14.75
N SER A 151 -4.47 -0.17 -13.56
CA SER A 151 -4.37 1.14 -12.93
C SER A 151 -3.17 1.92 -13.47
N PRO A 152 -3.29 3.24 -13.70
CA PRO A 152 -2.13 4.09 -13.99
C PRO A 152 -1.18 4.27 -12.80
N LEU A 153 -1.59 3.85 -11.60
CA LEU A 153 -0.80 3.88 -10.37
C LEU A 153 -0.43 2.45 -9.96
N HIS A 154 0.70 2.31 -9.25
CA HIS A 154 1.13 1.06 -8.62
C HIS A 154 1.97 1.40 -7.37
N HIS A 155 1.59 0.87 -6.21
CA HIS A 155 2.34 1.03 -4.97
C HIS A 155 3.26 -0.18 -4.78
N PHE A 156 4.52 0.05 -4.46
CA PHE A 156 5.52 -1.01 -4.25
C PHE A 156 5.87 -1.23 -2.77
N GLY A 157 5.22 -0.49 -1.86
CA GLY A 157 5.52 -0.50 -0.43
C GLY A 157 6.89 0.10 -0.19
N GLY A 158 7.81 -0.75 0.23
CA GLY A 158 9.23 -0.40 0.40
C GLY A 158 9.56 0.13 1.80
N ASP A 159 8.62 -0.01 2.72
CA ASP A 159 8.69 0.28 4.15
C ASP A 159 9.33 -0.86 4.95
N GLU A 160 9.75 -0.52 6.17
CA GLU A 160 10.24 -1.43 7.23
C GLU A 160 11.32 -2.45 6.79
N VAL A 161 12.07 -2.14 5.71
CA VAL A 161 13.08 -3.05 5.16
C VAL A 161 14.26 -3.18 6.12
N ALA A 162 14.48 -4.36 6.72
CA ALA A 162 15.42 -4.52 7.83
C ALA A 162 16.93 -4.52 7.47
N TYR A 163 17.31 -4.56 6.17
CA TYR A 163 18.72 -4.65 5.71
C TYR A 163 19.47 -5.84 6.32
N ILE A 164 18.85 -7.00 6.25
CA ILE A 164 19.40 -8.28 6.72
C ILE A 164 19.91 -9.17 5.57
N TRP A 165 20.25 -8.58 4.41
CA TRP A 165 20.87 -9.32 3.31
C TRP A 165 22.36 -9.55 3.54
N GLU A 166 22.96 -8.84 4.50
CA GLU A 166 24.36 -8.99 4.90
C GLU A 166 25.32 -8.82 3.70
N THR A 167 25.02 -7.89 2.79
CA THR A 167 25.95 -7.53 1.71
C THR A 167 26.94 -6.46 2.15
N GLU A 168 27.88 -6.10 1.29
CA GLU A 168 28.79 -4.98 1.56
C GLU A 168 28.05 -3.64 1.68
N ASP A 169 26.89 -3.50 1.00
CA ASP A 169 26.12 -2.26 0.94
C ASP A 169 24.65 -2.56 0.59
N ASP A 170 23.85 -2.82 1.62
CA ASP A 170 22.41 -3.12 1.47
C ASP A 170 21.62 -1.91 0.94
N ASN A 171 22.10 -0.67 1.13
CA ASN A 171 21.50 0.50 0.50
C ASN A 171 21.61 0.41 -1.03
N LYS A 172 22.80 0.14 -1.58
CA LYS A 172 22.97 -0.01 -3.03
C LYS A 172 22.19 -1.19 -3.61
N LEU A 173 22.11 -2.29 -2.85
CA LEU A 173 21.32 -3.45 -3.27
C LEU A 173 19.83 -3.07 -3.37
N PHE A 174 19.29 -2.40 -2.36
CA PHE A 174 17.89 -1.98 -2.34
C PHE A 174 17.60 -0.91 -3.40
N GLU A 175 18.49 0.08 -3.57
CA GLU A 175 18.39 1.09 -4.64
C GLU A 175 18.32 0.43 -6.03
N SER A 176 19.20 -0.53 -6.31
CA SER A 176 19.22 -1.26 -7.58
C SER A 176 17.91 -2.04 -7.80
N PHE A 177 17.34 -2.62 -6.74
CA PHE A 177 16.06 -3.30 -6.79
C PHE A 177 14.91 -2.33 -7.10
N LEU A 178 14.85 -1.17 -6.44
CA LEU A 178 13.86 -0.13 -6.73
C LEU A 178 13.99 0.39 -8.17
N HIS A 179 15.21 0.61 -8.67
CA HIS A 179 15.43 0.99 -10.07
C HIS A 179 14.95 -0.08 -11.04
N TRP A 180 15.15 -1.36 -10.72
CA TRP A 180 14.63 -2.46 -11.51
C TRP A 180 13.10 -2.53 -11.49
N LEU A 181 12.44 -2.35 -10.34
CA LEU A 181 10.97 -2.33 -10.25
C LEU A 181 10.35 -1.30 -11.20
N LYS A 182 10.98 -0.14 -11.36
CA LYS A 182 10.53 0.88 -12.34
C LYS A 182 10.43 0.35 -13.76
N THR A 183 11.34 -0.56 -14.13
CA THR A 183 11.39 -1.12 -15.48
C THR A 183 10.21 -2.05 -15.77
N LEU A 184 9.54 -2.57 -14.74
CA LEU A 184 8.36 -3.41 -14.88
C LEU A 184 7.11 -2.62 -15.28
N CYS A 185 7.02 -1.37 -14.83
CA CYS A 185 5.85 -0.51 -15.01
C CYS A 185 6.22 0.88 -15.60
N PRO A 186 6.88 0.96 -16.77
CA PRO A 186 7.53 2.19 -17.24
C PRO A 186 6.59 3.34 -17.59
N ASN A 187 5.28 3.07 -17.75
CA ASN A 187 4.27 4.06 -18.12
C ASN A 187 3.34 4.44 -16.96
N LYS A 188 3.65 3.99 -15.74
CA LYS A 188 2.82 4.22 -14.55
C LYS A 188 3.44 5.26 -13.62
N SER A 189 2.59 5.87 -12.80
CA SER A 189 3.06 6.59 -11.61
C SER A 189 3.29 5.59 -10.48
N LEU A 190 4.53 5.48 -10.04
CA LEU A 190 4.94 4.50 -9.04
C LEU A 190 5.03 5.18 -7.67
N ILE A 191 4.63 4.46 -6.64
CA ILE A 191 4.51 4.98 -5.28
C ILE A 191 5.31 4.08 -4.32
N LEU A 192 5.97 4.71 -3.34
CA LEU A 192 6.61 4.06 -2.19
C LEU A 192 6.17 4.76 -0.92
N TRP A 193 6.20 4.03 0.20
CA TRP A 193 6.25 4.65 1.52
C TRP A 193 7.54 5.46 1.70
N ASP A 194 7.62 6.31 2.71
CA ASP A 194 8.69 7.30 2.86
C ASP A 194 9.99 6.75 3.46
N ASP A 195 9.98 5.57 4.08
CA ASP A 195 11.11 4.91 4.75
C ASP A 195 12.41 4.94 3.95
N PRO A 196 12.45 4.62 2.63
CA PRO A 196 13.70 4.66 1.85
C PRO A 196 14.38 6.04 1.85
N LEU A 197 13.64 7.10 2.18
CA LEU A 197 14.10 8.47 2.23
C LEU A 197 14.19 9.04 3.64
N THR A 198 13.43 8.53 4.61
CA THR A 198 13.26 9.15 5.94
C THR A 198 13.90 8.36 7.07
N ASP A 199 14.04 7.04 6.94
CA ASP A 199 14.56 6.20 8.01
C ASP A 199 16.05 6.38 8.25
N GLU A 200 16.45 6.30 9.52
CA GLU A 200 17.84 6.40 9.91
C GLU A 200 18.67 5.28 9.27
N GLY A 201 19.78 5.65 8.61
CA GLY A 201 20.67 4.69 7.94
C GLY A 201 20.23 4.29 6.53
N LYS A 202 19.05 4.71 6.07
CA LYS A 202 18.65 4.61 4.66
C LYS A 202 19.23 5.77 3.86
N CYS A 203 19.95 5.43 2.80
CA CYS A 203 20.55 6.40 1.88
C CYS A 203 20.38 5.87 0.46
N ILE A 204 19.21 6.16 -0.11
CA ILE A 204 18.80 5.69 -1.43
C ILE A 204 18.77 6.87 -2.41
N ASP A 205 19.46 6.75 -3.54
CA ASP A 205 19.32 7.68 -4.67
C ASP A 205 18.09 7.28 -5.51
N LEU A 206 16.94 7.84 -5.12
CA LEU A 206 15.67 7.60 -5.77
C LEU A 206 15.36 8.70 -6.80
N SER A 207 14.91 8.30 -7.97
CA SER A 207 14.52 9.25 -9.03
C SER A 207 13.24 10.03 -8.65
N LYS A 208 13.18 11.31 -9.03
CA LYS A 208 12.09 12.25 -8.62
C LYS A 208 10.72 12.00 -9.26
N ASP A 209 10.62 11.02 -10.15
CA ASP A 209 9.36 10.59 -10.75
C ASP A 209 8.56 9.63 -9.86
N TRP A 210 9.18 9.02 -8.84
CA TRP A 210 8.45 8.36 -7.77
C TRP A 210 7.57 9.36 -7.02
N ILE A 211 6.37 8.89 -6.68
CA ILE A 211 5.52 9.54 -5.69
C ILE A 211 5.86 8.90 -4.34
N ILE A 212 5.94 9.72 -3.30
CA ILE A 212 6.22 9.25 -1.95
C ILE A 212 4.94 9.42 -1.12
N GLN A 213 4.49 8.34 -0.50
CA GLN A 213 3.41 8.37 0.45
C GLN A 213 3.99 8.47 1.86
N THR A 214 3.79 9.60 2.53
CA THR A 214 4.40 9.88 3.83
C THR A 214 3.52 9.39 4.95
N TRP A 215 4.01 8.46 5.77
CA TRP A 215 3.29 7.98 6.94
C TRP A 215 3.98 8.37 8.26
N HIS A 216 5.29 8.63 8.22
CA HIS A 216 6.01 9.19 9.34
C HIS A 216 5.52 10.61 9.66
N ASP A 217 5.07 10.83 10.89
CA ASP A 217 4.56 12.13 11.33
C ASP A 217 5.64 13.22 11.21
N GLY A 218 5.32 14.32 10.53
CA GLY A 218 6.24 15.43 10.29
C GLY A 218 7.27 15.22 9.17
N ALA A 219 7.35 14.05 8.53
CA ALA A 219 8.32 13.78 7.47
C ALA A 219 7.98 14.46 6.13
N THR A 220 6.72 14.87 5.94
CA THR A 220 6.21 15.45 4.69
C THR A 220 7.07 16.61 4.17
N GLN A 221 7.47 17.56 5.03
CA GLN A 221 8.25 18.72 4.58
C GLN A 221 9.63 18.31 4.06
N GLU A 222 10.30 17.36 4.74
CA GLU A 222 11.61 16.87 4.31
C GLU A 222 11.55 16.20 2.92
N VAL A 223 10.51 15.40 2.68
CA VAL A 223 10.30 14.73 1.39
C VAL A 223 10.00 15.75 0.27
N LEU A 224 9.23 16.80 0.58
CA LEU A 224 8.98 17.91 -0.36
C LEU A 224 10.24 18.70 -0.67
N ASP A 225 11.09 18.98 0.33
CA ASP A 225 12.37 19.68 0.16
C ASP A 225 13.36 18.89 -0.70
N LYS A 226 13.28 17.55 -0.68
CA LYS A 226 13.99 16.65 -1.60
C LYS A 226 13.40 16.65 -3.02
N GLY A 227 12.30 17.36 -3.27
CA GLY A 227 11.72 17.59 -4.60
C GLY A 227 10.72 16.54 -5.08
N TYR A 228 10.25 15.64 -4.21
CA TYR A 228 9.29 14.59 -4.60
C TYR A 228 7.85 15.10 -4.65
N ARG A 229 7.00 14.34 -5.34
CA ARG A 229 5.53 14.43 -5.25
C ARG A 229 5.06 13.62 -4.07
N VAL A 230 4.14 14.17 -3.27
CA VAL A 230 3.75 13.57 -1.99
C VAL A 230 2.25 13.31 -1.91
N ILE A 231 1.92 12.13 -1.41
CA ILE A 231 0.60 11.77 -0.88
C ILE A 231 0.77 11.71 0.65
N ILE A 232 -0.05 12.47 1.39
CA ILE A 232 0.10 12.56 2.84
C ILE A 232 -0.79 11.52 3.53
N SER A 233 -0.19 10.70 4.38
CA SER A 233 -0.84 9.69 5.21
C SER A 233 -0.25 9.61 6.62
N GLU A 234 0.23 10.74 7.15
CA GLU A 234 0.87 10.83 8.48
C GLU A 234 0.03 10.11 9.55
N SER A 235 0.66 9.16 10.23
CA SER A 235 -0.02 8.11 10.99
C SER A 235 -0.86 8.62 12.15
N ASP A 236 -0.45 9.69 12.83
CA ASP A 236 -1.22 10.27 13.93
C ASP A 236 -2.54 10.88 13.44
N ALA A 237 -2.55 11.43 12.22
CA ALA A 237 -3.68 12.16 11.67
C ALA A 237 -4.56 11.33 10.73
N PHE A 238 -3.99 10.40 9.95
CA PHE A 238 -4.71 9.75 8.85
C PHE A 238 -4.90 8.23 9.01
N TYR A 239 -4.31 7.58 10.01
CA TYR A 239 -4.54 6.15 10.23
C TYR A 239 -5.82 5.91 11.02
N ILE A 240 -6.74 5.12 10.48
CA ILE A 240 -7.95 4.71 11.18
C ILE A 240 -7.56 3.97 12.47
N GLY A 241 -8.14 4.40 13.60
CA GLY A 241 -7.75 3.94 14.95
C GLY A 241 -6.93 4.97 15.73
N ASN A 242 -6.08 5.75 15.06
CA ASN A 242 -5.36 6.89 15.63
C ASN A 242 -6.01 8.23 15.26
N ALA A 243 -6.53 8.31 14.04
CA ALA A 243 -7.20 9.45 13.46
C ALA A 243 -8.51 9.75 14.17
N ASP A 244 -8.79 11.03 14.35
CA ASP A 244 -10.07 11.53 14.82
C ASP A 244 -10.43 12.83 14.10
N CYS A 245 -11.63 13.35 14.40
CA CYS A 245 -12.10 14.59 13.78
C CYS A 245 -11.18 15.78 14.04
N ASP A 246 -10.60 15.89 15.23
CA ASP A 246 -9.83 17.05 15.66
C ASP A 246 -8.45 17.03 15.00
N LYS A 247 -7.76 15.88 14.99
CA LYS A 247 -6.46 15.72 14.33
C LYS A 247 -6.56 16.02 12.83
N ILE A 248 -7.53 15.43 12.13
CA ILE A 248 -7.71 15.67 10.70
C ILE A 248 -8.08 17.13 10.41
N SER A 249 -9.01 17.71 11.18
CA SER A 249 -9.48 19.08 10.93
C SER A 249 -8.44 20.15 11.28
N SER A 250 -7.50 19.83 12.17
CA SER A 250 -6.41 20.73 12.57
C SER A 250 -5.10 20.46 11.84
N PHE A 251 -5.02 19.40 11.02
CA PHE A 251 -3.84 19.08 10.23
C PHE A 251 -3.53 20.22 9.25
N VAL A 252 -2.32 20.77 9.37
CA VAL A 252 -1.86 21.86 8.52
C VAL A 252 -1.07 21.28 7.36
N PHE A 253 -1.69 21.22 6.19
CA PHE A 253 -1.00 20.85 4.96
C PHE A 253 0.09 21.89 4.64
N PRO A 254 1.32 21.47 4.28
CA PRO A 254 2.33 22.40 3.78
C PRO A 254 1.84 23.13 2.52
N ASP A 255 2.18 24.40 2.36
CA ASP A 255 1.88 25.14 1.13
C ASP A 255 2.89 24.79 0.04
N HIS A 256 2.66 23.67 -0.64
CA HIS A 256 3.58 23.16 -1.66
C HIS A 256 2.85 22.53 -2.85
N GLN A 257 3.29 22.89 -4.07
CA GLN A 257 2.64 22.43 -5.31
C GLN A 257 2.76 20.92 -5.58
N ASN A 258 3.76 20.27 -5.00
CA ASN A 258 3.99 18.83 -5.17
C ASN A 258 3.09 17.94 -4.30
N ILE A 259 2.26 18.53 -3.43
CA ILE A 259 1.26 17.76 -2.69
C ILE A 259 0.13 17.37 -3.63
N LEU A 260 -0.01 16.06 -3.84
CA LEU A 260 -1.07 15.49 -4.66
C LEU A 260 -2.39 15.41 -3.88
N GLY A 261 -2.29 15.22 -2.57
CA GLY A 261 -3.41 15.16 -1.65
C GLY A 261 -3.10 14.26 -0.46
N PHE A 262 -4.09 13.49 -0.01
CA PHE A 262 -4.01 12.67 1.21
C PHE A 262 -4.64 11.30 1.00
N GLU A 263 -4.27 10.34 1.85
CA GLU A 263 -5.05 9.11 2.05
C GLU A 263 -5.30 8.84 3.52
N LEU A 264 -6.53 8.48 3.85
CA LEU A 264 -6.81 7.75 5.09
C LEU A 264 -6.34 6.31 4.93
N VAL A 265 -5.73 5.76 5.97
CA VAL A 265 -5.15 4.41 5.92
C VAL A 265 -5.80 3.54 6.99
N TRP A 266 -6.34 2.41 6.58
CA TRP A 266 -6.85 1.40 7.51
C TRP A 266 -6.00 0.14 7.43
N PHE A 267 -4.93 0.12 8.22
CA PHE A 267 -4.22 -1.12 8.56
C PHE A 267 -5.09 -1.93 9.50
N THR A 268 -5.45 -3.14 9.09
CA THR A 268 -6.44 -3.95 9.80
C THR A 268 -5.76 -4.86 10.81
N SER A 269 -6.50 -5.20 11.85
CA SER A 269 -6.09 -6.15 12.88
C SER A 269 -7.05 -7.34 12.96
N GLU A 270 -6.65 -8.40 13.67
CA GLU A 270 -7.50 -9.59 13.83
C GLU A 270 -8.89 -9.24 14.42
N GLY A 271 -8.94 -8.19 15.25
CA GLY A 271 -10.15 -7.72 15.93
C GLY A 271 -11.14 -6.94 15.05
N ASP A 272 -10.72 -6.46 13.88
CA ASP A 272 -11.57 -5.66 13.01
C ASP A 272 -12.59 -6.55 12.29
N ASP A 273 -13.80 -6.02 12.08
CA ASP A 273 -14.88 -6.64 11.32
C ASP A 273 -15.05 -5.93 9.96
N PRO A 274 -15.29 -6.66 8.86
CA PRO A 274 -15.54 -6.05 7.57
C PRO A 274 -16.72 -5.07 7.51
N ASN A 275 -17.60 -5.04 8.52
CA ASN A 275 -18.70 -4.07 8.66
C ASN A 275 -18.35 -2.86 9.54
N ASP A 276 -17.11 -2.75 10.02
CA ASP A 276 -16.71 -1.65 10.91
C ASP A 276 -16.70 -0.28 10.22
N PHE A 277 -16.76 -0.24 8.88
CA PHE A 277 -17.04 1.00 8.14
C PHE A 277 -18.43 1.59 8.42
N HIS A 278 -19.26 0.94 9.24
CA HIS A 278 -20.48 1.54 9.80
C HIS A 278 -20.27 2.17 11.18
N GLN A 279 -19.15 1.87 11.85
CA GLN A 279 -18.84 2.37 13.18
C GLN A 279 -18.27 3.78 13.12
N SER A 280 -18.49 4.54 14.20
CA SER A 280 -18.04 5.93 14.29
C SER A 280 -16.53 6.08 14.20
N TRP A 281 -15.75 5.13 14.74
CA TRP A 281 -14.29 5.20 14.72
C TRP A 281 -13.67 5.08 13.32
N VAL A 282 -14.39 4.51 12.35
CA VAL A 282 -14.01 4.53 10.93
C VAL A 282 -14.67 5.71 10.21
N MET A 283 -15.96 5.95 10.48
CA MET A 283 -16.75 6.93 9.74
C MET A 283 -16.43 8.39 10.08
N ASP A 284 -16.04 8.69 11.31
CA ASP A 284 -15.76 10.05 11.72
C ASP A 284 -14.49 10.61 11.07
N PRO A 285 -13.39 9.84 10.97
CA PRO A 285 -12.25 10.20 10.12
C PRO A 285 -12.63 10.45 8.65
N ILE A 286 -13.43 9.56 8.04
CA ILE A 286 -13.91 9.71 6.64
C ILE A 286 -14.68 11.03 6.48
N LYS A 287 -15.60 11.34 7.40
CA LYS A 287 -16.37 12.59 7.39
C LYS A 287 -15.46 13.81 7.56
N ALA A 288 -14.49 13.75 8.46
CA ALA A 288 -13.56 14.85 8.69
C ALA A 288 -12.70 15.12 7.44
N ALA A 289 -12.11 14.07 6.88
CA ALA A 289 -11.26 14.15 5.69
C ALA A 289 -12.01 14.65 4.45
N SER A 290 -13.32 14.35 4.31
CA SER A 290 -14.17 14.88 3.23
C SER A 290 -14.25 16.41 3.18
N ARG A 291 -13.90 17.08 4.27
CA ARG A 291 -13.92 18.55 4.42
C ARG A 291 -12.56 19.19 4.14
N ILE A 292 -11.50 18.41 3.98
CA ILE A 292 -10.17 18.92 3.62
C ILE A 292 -10.25 19.68 2.30
N ARG A 293 -9.63 20.85 2.25
CA ARG A 293 -9.51 21.68 1.05
C ARG A 293 -8.07 22.10 0.86
N ARG A 294 -7.67 22.24 -0.40
CA ARG A 294 -6.43 22.88 -0.82
C ARG A 294 -6.63 24.40 -0.73
N HIS A 295 -5.73 25.07 -0.01
CA HIS A 295 -5.71 26.52 0.11
C HIS A 295 -4.98 27.18 -1.06
#